data_AF-A0A1M5CQ61-F1
#
_entry.id   AF-A0A1M5CQ61-F1
#
_cell.length_a   1.000
_cell.length_b   1.000
_cell.length_c   1.000
_cell.angle_alpha   90.00
_cell.angle_beta   90.00
_cell.angle_gamma   90.00
#
_symmetry.space_group_name_H-M   'P 1'
#
loop_
_entity.id
_entity.type
_entity.pdbx_description
1 polymer ?
#
loop_
_entity_poly.entity_id
_entity_poly.type
_entity_poly.pdbx_seq_one_letter_code
_entity_poly.pdbx_strand_id
1 'polypeptide(L)'
;FLRMLARMKLDPARMELLAVFFETYLKLNREEEEQLYRELGKMDKKEVDAIMQMTTSWYEKGRAEGRAEGRAEGRAEGRAEGRMEGKIEAKQEVICKYLARRFGVDSASVQDKVQQLTDMETLDRVLERLFAANSLEEARNIIWEELSRATQ
;
A
#
# COMPACT_ATOMS: atom_id res chain seq x y z
N PHE A 1 4.81 32.87 -18.45
CA PHE A 1 5.33 32.50 -17.12
C PHE A 1 6.71 31.84 -17.18
N LEU A 2 6.92 30.68 -17.82
CA LEU A 2 8.25 30.01 -17.91
C LEU A 2 9.37 30.91 -18.43
N ARG A 3 9.07 31.77 -19.41
CA ARG A 3 9.97 32.81 -19.91
C ARG A 3 10.43 33.81 -18.85
N MET A 4 9.56 34.14 -17.89
CA MET A 4 9.90 35.00 -16.76
C MET A 4 10.91 34.28 -15.84
N LEU A 5 10.66 33.01 -15.51
CA LEU A 5 11.58 32.21 -14.67
C LEU A 5 12.98 32.09 -15.28
N ALA A 6 13.06 31.80 -16.58
CA ALA A 6 14.33 31.71 -17.30
C ALA A 6 15.16 33.02 -17.24
N ARG A 7 14.50 34.17 -17.12
CA ARG A 7 15.15 35.49 -17.03
C ARG A 7 15.50 35.90 -15.60
N MET A 8 14.80 35.38 -14.60
CA MET A 8 14.91 35.85 -13.21
C MET A 8 16.18 35.39 -12.49
N LYS A 9 17.00 34.49 -13.07
CA LYS A 9 18.24 33.95 -12.46
C LYS A 9 18.05 33.62 -10.97
N LEU A 10 16.94 32.94 -10.66
CA LEU A 10 16.60 32.61 -9.28
C LEU A 10 17.60 31.60 -8.72
N ASP A 11 17.85 31.68 -7.42
CA ASP A 11 18.65 30.68 -6.72
C ASP A 11 17.95 29.32 -6.71
N PRO A 12 18.70 28.22 -6.53
CA PRO A 12 18.15 26.86 -6.61
C PRO A 12 16.94 26.62 -5.69
N ALA A 13 16.94 27.18 -4.47
CA ALA A 13 15.87 26.97 -3.51
C ALA A 13 14.56 27.67 -3.93
N ARG A 14 14.65 28.89 -4.46
CA ARG A 14 13.47 29.61 -5.00
C ARG A 14 12.93 28.94 -6.26
N MET A 15 13.81 28.42 -7.11
CA MET A 15 13.42 27.65 -8.30
C MET A 15 12.65 26.38 -7.92
N GLU A 16 13.12 25.68 -6.90
CA GLU A 16 12.48 24.46 -6.37
C GLU A 16 11.10 24.75 -5.79
N LEU A 17 10.94 25.83 -5.01
CA LEU A 17 9.65 26.24 -4.46
C LEU A 17 8.61 26.52 -5.57
N LEU A 18 9.05 27.17 -6.65
CA LEU A 18 8.17 27.44 -7.79
C LEU A 18 7.86 26.14 -8.54
N ALA A 19 8.84 25.28 -8.78
CA ALA A 19 8.65 23.99 -9.44
C ALA A 19 7.51 23.17 -8.80
N VAL A 20 7.57 22.99 -7.48
CA VAL A 20 6.55 22.23 -6.71
C VAL A 20 5.16 22.87 -6.84
N PHE A 21 5.08 24.20 -6.81
CA PHE A 21 3.83 24.92 -7.01
C PHE A 21 3.27 24.68 -8.43
N PHE A 22 4.09 24.72 -9.46
CA PHE A 22 3.62 24.48 -10.83
C PHE A 22 3.27 23.02 -11.10
N GLU A 23 3.99 22.05 -10.56
CA GLU A 23 3.67 20.63 -10.74
C GLU A 23 2.28 20.26 -10.20
N THR A 24 1.86 20.91 -9.11
CA THR A 24 0.55 20.65 -8.48
C THR A 24 -0.61 21.25 -9.29
N TYR A 25 -0.42 22.42 -9.91
CA TYR A 25 -1.50 23.21 -10.51
C TYR A 25 -1.45 23.36 -12.03
N LEU A 26 -0.30 23.11 -12.66
CA LEU A 26 -0.08 23.28 -14.10
C LEU A 26 -0.11 21.93 -14.82
N LYS A 27 -1.32 21.36 -14.96
CA LYS A 27 -1.56 20.20 -15.82
C LYS A 27 -2.03 20.72 -17.18
N LEU A 28 -1.09 20.83 -18.11
CA LEU A 28 -1.43 21.23 -19.47
C LEU A 28 -2.20 20.10 -20.16
N ASN A 29 -3.29 20.46 -20.79
CA ASN A 29 -3.93 19.58 -21.77
C ASN A 29 -3.18 19.66 -23.11
N ARG A 30 -3.57 18.81 -24.07
CA ARG A 30 -2.92 18.73 -25.38
C ARG A 30 -2.91 20.08 -26.13
N GLU A 31 -3.98 20.85 -26.10
CA GLU A 31 -4.07 22.14 -26.80
C GLU A 31 -3.13 23.18 -26.18
N GLU A 32 -3.02 23.16 -24.85
CA GLU A 32 -2.14 24.04 -24.08
C GLU A 32 -0.66 23.65 -24.26
N GLU A 33 -0.34 22.36 -24.35
CA GLU A 33 1.00 21.88 -24.71
C GLU A 33 1.39 22.35 -26.12
N GLU A 34 0.50 22.18 -27.10
CA GLU A 34 0.73 22.65 -28.46
C GLU A 34 0.91 24.18 -28.50
N GLN A 35 0.16 24.92 -27.69
CA GLN A 35 0.33 26.36 -27.54
C GLN A 35 1.68 26.72 -26.91
N LEU A 36 2.12 25.98 -25.88
CA LEU A 36 3.44 26.15 -25.28
C LEU A 36 4.56 25.96 -26.31
N TYR A 37 4.51 24.87 -27.09
CA TYR A 37 5.52 24.61 -28.13
C TYR A 37 5.52 25.68 -29.23
N ARG A 38 4.34 26.17 -29.64
CA ARG A 38 4.24 27.30 -30.59
C ARG A 38 4.88 28.58 -30.04
N GLU A 39 4.68 28.88 -28.76
CA GLU A 39 5.28 30.06 -28.13
C GLU A 39 6.79 29.92 -27.93
N LEU A 40 7.28 28.73 -27.58
CA LEU A 40 8.72 28.46 -27.50
C LEU A 40 9.43 28.66 -28.84
N GLY A 41 8.79 28.29 -29.95
CA GLY A 41 9.33 28.51 -31.31
C GLY A 41 9.52 29.98 -31.71
N LYS A 42 8.93 30.92 -30.95
CA LYS A 42 9.08 32.37 -31.17
C LYS A 42 10.17 33.00 -30.29
N MET A 43 10.83 32.23 -29.42
CA MET A 43 11.81 32.73 -28.45
C MET A 43 13.26 32.58 -28.93
N ASP A 44 14.18 33.29 -28.28
CA ASP A 44 15.61 33.12 -28.52
C ASP A 44 16.08 31.73 -28.06
N LYS A 45 17.04 31.15 -28.77
CA LYS A 45 17.56 29.81 -28.49
C LYS A 45 18.03 29.65 -27.05
N LYS A 46 18.70 30.66 -26.46
CA LYS A 46 19.17 30.59 -25.06
C LYS A 46 18.00 30.56 -24.06
N GLU A 47 16.90 31.26 -24.36
CA GLU A 47 15.71 31.24 -23.52
C GLU A 47 15.02 29.88 -23.59
N VAL A 48 14.92 29.29 -24.79
CA VAL A 48 14.36 27.95 -24.99
C VAL A 48 15.21 26.89 -24.29
N ASP A 49 16.53 26.93 -24.46
CA ASP A 49 17.45 25.97 -23.83
C ASP A 49 17.33 25.99 -22.30
N ALA A 50 17.24 27.20 -21.71
CA ALA A 50 17.06 27.35 -20.27
C ALA A 50 15.71 26.80 -19.77
N ILE A 51 14.63 27.04 -20.52
CA ILE A 51 13.30 26.50 -20.19
C ILE A 51 13.30 24.97 -20.28
N MET A 52 13.89 24.40 -21.34
CA MET A 52 13.94 22.95 -21.55
C MET A 52 14.76 22.22 -20.49
N GLN A 53 15.90 22.79 -20.08
CA GLN A 53 16.71 22.22 -19.00
C GLN A 53 15.95 22.21 -17.66
N MET A 54 15.27 23.31 -17.37
CA MET A 54 14.46 23.45 -16.15
C MET A 54 13.32 22.43 -16.13
N THR A 55 12.54 22.33 -17.21
CA THR A 55 11.40 21.39 -17.28
C THR A 55 11.83 19.93 -17.27
N THR A 56 12.97 19.60 -17.90
CA THR A 56 13.53 18.24 -17.87
C THR A 56 14.00 17.84 -16.47
N SER A 57 14.72 18.73 -15.79
CA SER A 57 15.19 18.48 -14.42
C SER A 57 14.03 18.27 -13.44
N TRP A 58 12.99 19.09 -13.54
CA TRP A 58 11.77 18.94 -12.72
C TRP A 58 11.04 17.63 -13.03
N TYR A 59 10.86 17.30 -14.30
CA TYR A 59 10.25 16.04 -14.71
C TYR A 59 11.01 14.82 -14.15
N GLU A 60 12.34 14.81 -14.24
CA GLU A 60 13.17 13.74 -13.69
C GLU A 60 13.04 13.63 -12.17
N LYS A 61 13.02 14.77 -11.48
CA LYS A 61 12.85 14.83 -10.03
C LYS A 61 11.49 14.31 -9.59
N GLY A 62 10.40 14.81 -10.17
CA GLY A 62 9.05 14.33 -9.88
C GLY A 62 8.88 12.84 -10.20
N ARG A 63 9.48 12.36 -11.29
CA ARG A 63 9.50 10.91 -11.61
C ARG A 63 10.33 10.11 -10.61
N ALA A 64 11.41 10.65 -10.07
CA ALA A 64 12.22 9.98 -9.05
C ALA A 64 11.48 9.92 -7.70
N GLU A 65 10.86 11.02 -7.29
CA GLU A 65 10.06 11.14 -6.07
C GLU A 65 8.84 10.22 -6.12
N GLY A 66 8.03 10.27 -7.20
CA GLY A 66 6.89 9.38 -7.33
C GLY A 66 7.26 7.88 -7.33
N ARG A 67 8.44 7.52 -7.88
CA ARG A 67 8.96 6.14 -7.75
C ARG A 67 9.48 5.81 -6.35
N ALA A 68 9.98 6.79 -5.61
CA ALA A 68 10.41 6.59 -4.24
C ALA A 68 9.21 6.41 -3.31
N GLU A 69 8.20 7.28 -3.44
CA GLU A 69 6.94 7.23 -2.71
C GLU A 69 6.20 5.93 -2.98
N GLY A 70 5.93 5.58 -4.25
CA GLY A 70 5.24 4.33 -4.58
C GLY A 70 5.98 3.07 -4.08
N ARG A 71 7.32 3.08 -4.05
CA ARG A 71 8.10 1.99 -3.43
C ARG A 71 8.05 2.01 -1.90
N ALA A 72 7.90 3.16 -1.27
CA ALA A 72 7.78 3.27 0.18
C ALA A 72 6.40 2.78 0.64
N GLU A 73 5.35 3.24 -0.04
CA GLU A 73 3.95 2.84 0.19
C GLU A 73 3.77 1.34 -0.04
N GLY A 74 4.14 0.81 -1.22
CA GLY A 74 3.99 -0.62 -1.50
C GLY A 74 4.78 -1.51 -0.54
N ARG A 75 5.95 -1.07 -0.04
CA ARG A 75 6.68 -1.79 1.02
C ARG A 75 6.01 -1.68 2.38
N ALA A 76 5.33 -0.59 2.69
CA ALA A 76 4.61 -0.42 3.95
C ALA A 76 3.35 -1.30 3.98
N GLU A 77 2.56 -1.26 2.90
CA GLU A 77 1.36 -2.07 2.71
C GLU A 77 1.69 -3.56 2.73
N GLY A 78 2.63 -4.03 1.90
CA GLY A 78 3.01 -5.44 1.88
C GLY A 78 3.57 -5.95 3.21
N ARG A 79 4.26 -5.10 3.98
CA ARG A 79 4.69 -5.45 5.35
C ARG A 79 3.56 -5.46 6.37
N ALA A 80 2.50 -4.68 6.16
CA ALA A 80 1.33 -4.70 7.03
C ALA A 80 0.49 -5.95 6.77
N GLU A 81 0.20 -6.24 5.50
CA GLU A 81 -0.53 -7.43 5.05
C GLU A 81 0.19 -8.71 5.48
N GLY A 82 1.47 -8.87 5.14
CA GLY A 82 2.22 -10.07 5.52
C GLY A 82 2.36 -10.28 7.03
N ARG A 83 2.35 -9.19 7.83
CA ARG A 83 2.31 -9.31 9.30
C ARG A 83 0.94 -9.75 9.82
N MET A 84 -0.14 -9.38 9.16
CA MET A 84 -1.48 -9.80 9.53
C MET A 84 -1.70 -11.27 9.16
N GLU A 85 -1.35 -11.66 7.93
CA GLU A 85 -1.37 -13.05 7.47
C GLU A 85 -0.55 -13.96 8.39
N GLY A 86 0.71 -13.58 8.70
CA GLY A 86 1.55 -14.37 9.59
C GLY A 86 0.99 -14.50 11.02
N LYS A 87 0.20 -13.52 11.51
CA LYS A 87 -0.48 -13.64 12.81
C LYS A 87 -1.66 -14.61 12.75
N ILE A 88 -2.42 -14.60 11.66
CA ILE A 88 -3.54 -15.53 11.41
C ILE A 88 -2.98 -16.96 11.35
N GLU A 89 -1.97 -17.20 10.52
CA GLU A 89 -1.32 -18.51 10.38
C GLU A 89 -0.77 -19.01 11.72
N ALA A 90 -0.09 -18.14 12.49
CA ALA A 90 0.42 -18.51 13.80
C ALA A 90 -0.69 -18.93 14.78
N LYS A 91 -1.85 -18.25 14.75
CA LYS A 91 -2.99 -18.63 15.61
C LYS A 91 -3.65 -19.92 15.18
N GLN A 92 -3.85 -20.10 13.88
CA GLN A 92 -4.32 -21.37 13.33
C GLN A 92 -3.39 -22.52 13.76
N GLU A 93 -2.07 -22.32 13.65
CA GLU A 93 -1.08 -23.31 14.05
C GLU A 93 -1.18 -23.65 15.55
N VAL A 94 -1.33 -22.64 16.42
CA VAL A 94 -1.50 -22.85 17.87
C VAL A 94 -2.75 -23.67 18.17
N ILE A 95 -3.88 -23.31 17.57
CA ILE A 95 -5.14 -24.04 17.73
C ILE A 95 -4.99 -25.49 17.24
N CYS A 96 -4.41 -25.70 16.05
CA CYS A 96 -4.21 -27.03 15.49
C CYS A 96 -3.28 -27.88 16.36
N LYS A 97 -2.18 -27.32 16.87
CA LYS A 97 -1.29 -28.00 17.82
C LYS A 97 -2.01 -28.39 19.11
N TYR A 98 -2.84 -27.50 19.65
CA TYR A 98 -3.66 -27.79 20.83
C TYR A 98 -4.61 -28.97 20.58
N LEU A 99 -5.36 -28.93 19.48
CA LEU A 99 -6.29 -29.98 19.08
C LEU A 99 -5.59 -31.32 18.89
N ALA A 100 -4.47 -31.34 18.16
CA ALA A 100 -3.66 -32.55 17.96
C ALA A 100 -3.14 -33.12 19.27
N ARG A 101 -2.70 -32.26 20.21
CA ARG A 101 -2.15 -32.68 21.49
C ARG A 101 -3.20 -33.25 22.44
N ARG A 102 -4.41 -32.69 22.44
CA ARG A 102 -5.48 -33.08 23.37
C ARG A 102 -6.35 -34.21 22.84
N PHE A 103 -6.63 -34.22 21.54
CA PHE A 103 -7.60 -35.13 20.92
C PHE A 103 -6.99 -36.06 19.86
N GLY A 104 -5.70 -35.91 19.56
CA GLY A 104 -5.00 -36.80 18.64
C GLY A 104 -5.53 -36.73 17.21
N VAL A 105 -5.46 -37.87 16.51
CA VAL A 105 -5.80 -38.02 15.09
C VAL A 105 -7.26 -37.68 14.77
N ASP A 106 -8.18 -37.85 15.73
CA ASP A 106 -9.61 -37.59 15.55
C ASP A 106 -9.90 -36.10 15.31
N SER A 107 -8.98 -35.22 15.68
CA SER A 107 -9.12 -33.78 15.48
C SER A 107 -8.78 -33.27 14.08
N ALA A 108 -8.28 -34.12 13.17
CA ALA A 108 -7.85 -33.69 11.84
C ALA A 108 -8.95 -32.92 11.07
N SER A 109 -10.18 -33.43 11.07
CA SER A 109 -11.32 -32.76 10.41
C SER A 109 -11.65 -31.38 10.98
N VAL A 110 -11.34 -31.15 12.26
CA VAL A 110 -11.56 -29.87 12.94
C VAL A 110 -10.41 -28.91 12.64
N GLN A 111 -9.17 -29.42 12.54
CA GLN A 111 -8.00 -28.63 12.14
C GLN A 111 -8.15 -28.06 10.73
N ASP A 112 -8.67 -28.85 9.78
CA ASP A 112 -8.94 -28.39 8.42
C ASP A 112 -9.91 -27.20 8.39
N LYS A 113 -10.84 -27.14 9.34
CA LYS A 113 -11.77 -26.00 9.49
C LYS A 113 -11.10 -24.78 10.10
N VAL A 114 -10.19 -24.95 11.04
CA VAL A 114 -9.41 -23.85 11.61
C VAL A 114 -8.52 -23.20 10.55
N GLN A 115 -7.93 -23.99 9.65
CA GLN A 115 -7.11 -23.46 8.55
C GLN A 115 -7.91 -22.61 7.54
N GLN A 116 -9.22 -22.77 7.48
CA GLN A 116 -10.12 -21.96 6.63
C GLN A 116 -10.51 -20.63 7.28
N LEU A 117 -10.19 -20.42 8.57
CA LEU A 117 -10.52 -19.20 9.30
C LEU A 117 -9.47 -18.12 9.07
N THR A 118 -9.81 -17.08 8.32
CA THR A 118 -8.92 -15.93 8.09
C THR A 118 -9.22 -14.74 9.00
N ASP A 119 -10.34 -14.75 9.73
CA ASP A 119 -10.68 -13.68 10.64
C ASP A 119 -9.95 -13.80 11.98
N MET A 120 -9.15 -12.78 12.30
CA MET A 120 -8.31 -12.76 13.48
C MET A 120 -9.11 -12.78 14.78
N GLU A 121 -10.23 -12.05 14.85
CA GLU A 121 -11.05 -11.99 16.06
C GLU A 121 -11.77 -13.33 16.31
N THR A 122 -12.22 -13.98 15.24
CA THR A 122 -12.82 -15.32 15.30
C THR A 122 -11.80 -16.33 15.80
N LEU A 123 -10.56 -16.29 15.30
CA LEU A 123 -9.49 -17.16 15.80
C LEU A 123 -9.19 -16.91 17.28
N ASP A 124 -9.24 -15.66 17.75
CA ASP A 124 -9.10 -15.32 19.17
C ASP A 124 -10.20 -15.93 20.03
N ARG A 125 -11.47 -15.70 19.66
CA ARG A 125 -12.62 -16.26 20.38
C ARG A 125 -12.59 -17.78 20.41
N VAL A 126 -12.24 -18.41 19.28
CA VAL A 126 -12.07 -19.86 19.19
C VAL A 126 -11.00 -20.33 20.17
N LEU A 127 -9.82 -19.70 20.17
CA LEU A 127 -8.72 -20.09 21.06
C LEU A 127 -9.10 -19.97 22.54
N GLU A 128 -9.73 -18.88 22.94
CA GLU A 128 -10.19 -18.66 24.32
C GLU A 128 -11.20 -19.72 24.77
N ARG A 129 -12.20 -20.00 23.93
CA ARG A 129 -13.25 -20.99 24.24
C ARG A 129 -12.72 -22.42 24.20
N LEU A 130 -11.76 -22.72 23.33
CA LEU A 130 -11.15 -24.06 23.22
C LEU A 130 -10.43 -24.51 24.49
N PHE A 131 -9.87 -23.59 25.29
CA PHE A 131 -9.26 -23.93 26.57
C PHE A 131 -10.28 -24.47 27.60
N ALA A 132 -11.55 -24.09 27.48
CA ALA A 132 -12.62 -24.58 28.34
C ALA A 132 -13.22 -25.92 27.84
N ALA A 133 -12.91 -26.34 26.61
CA ALA A 133 -13.50 -27.52 26.00
C ALA A 133 -12.98 -28.83 26.64
N ASN A 134 -13.91 -29.67 27.09
CA ASN A 134 -13.62 -30.94 27.75
C ASN A 134 -13.69 -32.14 26.80
N SER A 135 -14.25 -31.96 25.61
CA SER A 135 -14.34 -33.00 24.58
C SER A 135 -14.05 -32.46 23.18
N LEU A 136 -13.75 -33.37 22.25
CA LEU A 136 -13.56 -33.04 20.84
C LEU A 136 -14.86 -32.51 20.21
N GLU A 137 -16.01 -33.03 20.64
CA GLU A 137 -17.32 -32.60 20.15
C GLU A 137 -17.64 -31.16 20.59
N GLU A 138 -17.31 -30.80 21.83
CA GLU A 138 -17.43 -29.42 22.32
C GLU A 138 -16.51 -28.47 21.56
N ALA A 139 -15.24 -28.87 21.34
CA ALA A 139 -14.29 -28.11 20.54
C ALA A 139 -14.79 -27.89 19.10
N ARG A 140 -15.35 -28.94 18.49
CA ARG A 140 -15.96 -28.85 17.15
C ARG A 140 -17.13 -27.87 17.14
N ASN A 141 -18.03 -27.94 18.12
CA ASN A 141 -19.20 -27.06 18.18
C ASN A 141 -18.79 -25.59 18.32
N ILE A 142 -17.80 -25.27 19.17
CA ILE A 142 -17.25 -23.91 19.30
C ILE A 142 -16.79 -23.37 17.95
N ILE A 143 -16.01 -24.15 17.19
CA ILE A 143 -15.49 -23.71 15.89
C ILE A 143 -16.62 -23.51 14.88
N TRP A 144 -17.63 -24.38 14.87
CA TRP A 144 -18.78 -24.24 13.98
C TRP A 144 -19.69 -23.05 14.33
N GLU A 145 -19.88 -22.76 15.62
CA GLU A 145 -20.62 -21.57 16.07
C GLU A 145 -19.93 -20.28 15.61
N GLU A 146 -18.62 -20.19 15.81
CA GLU A 146 -17.83 -19.00 15.44
C GLU A 146 -17.75 -18.82 13.92
N LEU A 147 -17.65 -19.92 13.14
CA LEU A 147 -17.80 -19.90 11.68
C LEU A 147 -19.17 -19.34 11.24
N SER A 148 -20.25 -19.78 11.87
CA SER A 148 -21.60 -19.35 11.50
C SER A 148 -21.82 -17.87 11.81
N ARG A 149 -21.23 -17.37 12.90
CA ARG A 149 -21.27 -15.96 13.28
C ARG A 149 -20.49 -15.07 12.33
N ALA A 150 -19.35 -15.53 11.83
CA ALA A 150 -18.54 -14.79 10.86
C ALA A 150 -19.19 -14.67 9.47
N THR A 151 -20.24 -15.46 9.19
CA THR A 151 -20.95 -15.49 7.89
C THR A 151 -22.26 -14.68 7.89
N GLN A 152 -22.64 -14.08 9.03
CA GLN A 152 -23.81 -13.20 9.18
C GLN A 152 -23.39 -11.73 9.17
#